data_AF-A0A932WTH9-F1
#
_entry.id   AF-A0A932WTH9-F1
#
_cell.length_a   1.000
_cell.length_b   1.000
_cell.length_c   1.000
_cell.angle_alpha   90.00
_cell.angle_beta   90.00
_cell.angle_gamma   90.00
#
_symmetry.space_group_name_H-M   'P 1'
#
loop_
_entity.id
_entity.type
_entity.pdbx_description
1 polymer ?
#
loop_
_entity_poly.entity_id
_entity_poly.type
_entity_poly.pdbx_seq_one_letter_code
_entity_poly.pdbx_strand_id
1 'polypeptide(L)' 'MNVEVLREYVLQKQLVTEGFPFGDSTIVFKVKDKIFLLVSLDASPLQFNVKCNPDYAIELREMYPESILPGYHMN' A
#
# COMPACT_ATOMS: atom_id res chain seq x y z
N MET A 1 10.88 5.30 5.53
CA MET A 1 10.51 3.88 5.68
C MET A 1 11.28 3.07 4.64
N ASN A 2 11.79 1.88 4.99
CA ASN A 2 12.43 0.95 4.04
C ASN A 2 11.38 -0.08 3.57
N VAL A 3 11.44 -0.49 2.30
CA VAL A 3 10.49 -1.45 1.71
C VAL A 3 10.53 -2.83 2.37
N GLU A 4 11.70 -3.32 2.79
CA GLU A 4 11.82 -4.62 3.47
C GLU A 4 11.13 -4.60 4.83
N VAL A 5 11.28 -3.51 5.58
CA VAL A 5 10.60 -3.35 6.88
C VAL A 5 9.08 -3.35 6.70
N LEU A 6 8.57 -2.66 5.68
CA LEU A 6 7.14 -2.65 5.35
C LEU A 6 6.67 -4.06 4.95
N ARG A 7 7.43 -4.73 4.08
CA ARG A 7 7.15 -6.07 3.58
C ARG A 7 7.09 -7.10 4.71
N GLU A 8 8.10 -7.14 5.57
CA GLU A 8 8.14 -8.03 6.74
C GLU A 8 6.95 -7.79 7.67
N TYR A 9 6.63 -6.53 7.97
CA TYR A 9 5.49 -6.17 8.81
C TYR A 9 4.16 -6.64 8.23
N VAL A 10 3.99 -6.53 6.90
CA VAL A 10 2.76 -6.90 6.20
C VAL A 10 2.61 -8.43 6.10
N LEU A 11 3.70 -9.15 5.82
CA LEU A 11 3.71 -10.61 5.74
C LEU A 11 3.46 -11.30 7.09
N GLN A 12 3.66 -10.61 8.21
CA GLN A 12 3.27 -11.11 9.54
C GLN A 12 1.75 -11.15 9.75
N LYS A 13 0.93 -10.51 8.89
CA LYS A 13 -0.53 -10.54 9.03
C LYS A 13 -1.10 -11.85 8.47
N GLN A 14 -2.21 -12.29 9.06
CA GLN A 14 -2.81 -13.57 8.73
C GLN A 14 -3.30 -13.61 7.27
N LEU A 15 -3.01 -14.72 6.58
CA LEU A 15 -3.44 -14.99 5.20
C LEU A 15 -2.96 -13.98 4.16
N VAL A 16 -1.91 -13.21 4.46
CA VAL A 16 -1.30 -12.30 3.50
C VAL A 16 -0.40 -13.07 2.54
N THR A 17 -0.54 -12.76 1.25
CA THR A 17 0.40 -13.17 0.20
C THR A 17 0.87 -11.95 -0.56
N GLU A 18 2.03 -12.06 -1.22
CA GLU A 18 2.58 -11.01 -2.08
C GLU A 18 2.79 -11.52 -3.52
N GLY A 19 2.95 -10.60 -4.46
CA GLY A 19 3.34 -10.92 -5.83
C GLY A 19 3.43 -9.69 -6.72
N PHE A 20 3.68 -9.93 -8.00
CA PHE A 20 3.99 -8.92 -9.02
C PHE A 20 3.00 -9.00 -10.20
N PRO A 21 1.70 -8.72 -9.99
CA PRO A 21 0.69 -8.84 -11.05
C PRO A 21 0.78 -7.73 -12.10
N PHE A 22 1.57 -6.68 -11.86
CA PHE A 22 1.68 -5.49 -12.72
C PHE A 22 3.11 -5.25 -13.22
N GLY A 23 3.90 -6.32 -13.37
CA GLY A 23 5.33 -6.23 -13.67
C GLY A 23 6.19 -6.28 -12.40
N ASP A 24 7.50 -6.10 -12.56
CA ASP A 24 8.52 -6.28 -11.52
C ASP A 24 8.75 -5.07 -10.61
N SER A 25 8.19 -3.91 -10.95
CA SER A 25 8.37 -2.66 -10.19
C SER A 25 7.32 -2.39 -9.12
N THR A 26 6.26 -3.21 -9.03
CA THR A 26 5.17 -3.01 -8.06
C THR A 26 4.88 -4.29 -7.29
N ILE A 27 5.19 -4.29 -5.99
CA ILE A 27 4.79 -5.35 -5.07
C ILE A 27 3.34 -5.16 -4.70
N VAL A 28 2.54 -6.22 -4.80
CA VAL A 28 1.14 -6.23 -4.43
C VAL A 28 0.89 -7.24 -3.33
N PHE A 29 0.26 -6.81 -2.24
CA PHE A 29 -0.16 -7.66 -1.14
C PHE A 29 -1.67 -7.94 -1.20
N LYS A 30 -2.02 -9.20 -0.93
CA LYS A 30 -3.38 -9.72 -1.01
C LYS A 30 -3.77 -10.44 0.27
N VAL A 31 -5.07 -10.43 0.58
CA VAL A 31 -5.70 -11.32 1.56
C VAL A 31 -6.82 -12.05 0.84
N LYS A 32 -6.79 -13.39 0.84
CA LYS A 32 -7.77 -14.23 0.12
C LYS A 32 -7.97 -13.74 -1.33
N ASP A 33 -6.87 -13.58 -2.06
CA ASP A 33 -6.79 -13.08 -3.44
C ASP A 33 -7.25 -11.63 -3.70
N LYS A 34 -7.68 -10.91 -2.66
CA LYS A 34 -8.06 -9.49 -2.76
C LYS A 34 -6.89 -8.59 -2.42
N ILE A 35 -6.52 -7.73 -3.38
CA ILE A 35 -5.48 -6.71 -3.21
C ILE A 35 -5.90 -5.69 -2.16
N PHE A 36 -5.00 -5.37 -1.23
CA PHE A 36 -5.20 -4.32 -0.23
C PHE A 36 -4.05 -3.33 -0.11
N LEU A 37 -2.83 -3.68 -0.54
CA LEU A 37 -1.65 -2.82 -0.51
C LEU A 37 -0.83 -2.99 -1.80
N LEU A 38 -0.39 -1.87 -2.38
CA LEU A 38 0.51 -1.83 -3.54
C LEU A 38 1.68 -0.92 -3.19
N VAL A 39 2.90 -1.37 -3.45
CA VAL A 39 4.13 -0.63 -3.15
C VAL A 39 4.92 -0.46 -4.43
N SER A 40 5.23 0.79 -4.79
CA SER A 40 6.12 1.08 -5.92
C SER A 40 7.58 1.00 -5.47
N LEU A 41 8.36 0.14 -6.11
CA LEU A 41 9.78 -0.05 -5.82
C LEU A 41 10.66 1.06 -6.40
N ASP A 42 10.19 1.71 -7.47
CA ASP A 42 10.92 2.78 -8.15
C ASP A 42 10.71 4.15 -7.49
N ALA A 43 9.74 4.27 -6.58
CA ALA A 43 9.41 5.53 -5.91
C ALA A 43 10.46 5.90 -4.85
N SER A 44 10.98 7.13 -4.96
CA SER A 44 11.84 7.75 -3.95
C SER A 44 11.31 9.16 -3.62
N PRO A 45 10.77 9.40 -2.42
CA PRO A 45 10.66 8.46 -1.29
C PRO A 45 9.70 7.30 -1.56
N LEU A 46 9.82 6.21 -0.79
CA LEU A 46 8.95 5.04 -0.88
C LEU A 46 7.47 5.44 -0.77
N GLN A 47 6.66 5.03 -1.75
CA GLN A 47 5.22 5.28 -1.79
C GLN A 47 4.43 3.98 -1.92
N PHE A 48 3.24 3.97 -1.32
CA PHE A 48 2.32 2.85 -1.40
C PHE A 48 0.87 3.31 -1.39
N ASN A 49 0.01 2.52 -2.01
CA ASN A 49 -1.44 2.66 -1.94
C ASN A 49 -2.00 1.58 -1.03
N VAL A 50 -2.80 1.96 -0.03
CA VAL A 50 -3.48 1.02 0.87
C VAL A 50 -4.98 1.28 0.88
N LYS A 51 -5.77 0.21 0.94
CA LYS A 51 -7.23 0.33 1.12
C LYS A 51 -7.54 0.78 2.55
N CYS A 52 -8.40 1.77 2.67
CA CYS A 52 -8.83 2.35 3.92
C CYS A 52 -10.36 2.46 3.96
N ASN A 53 -10.94 2.58 5.15
CA ASN A 53 -12.32 3.02 5.28
C ASN A 53 -12.46 4.44 4.68
N PRO A 54 -13.50 4.74 3.88
CA PRO A 54 -13.62 6.03 3.20
C PRO A 54 -13.63 7.24 4.14
N ASP A 55 -14.40 7.19 5.24
CA ASP A 55 -14.53 8.30 6.18
C ASP A 55 -13.18 8.53 6.89
N TYR A 56 -12.54 7.45 7.32
CA TYR A 56 -11.22 7.54 7.95
C TYR A 56 -10.12 8.00 6.96
N ALA A 57 -10.24 7.66 5.68
CA ALA A 57 -9.32 8.14 4.66
C ALA A 57 -9.41 9.66 4.47
N ILE A 58 -10.61 10.25 4.62
CA ILE A 58 -10.80 11.70 4.57
C ILE A 58 -10.12 12.34 5.78
N GLU A 59 -10.40 11.85 6.99
CA GLU A 59 -9.78 12.36 8.23
C GLU A 59 -8.24 12.32 8.18
N LEU A 60 -7.68 11.22 7.67
CA LEU A 60 -6.23 11.05 7.52
C LEU A 60 -5.61 12.04 6.52
N ARG A 61 -6.30 12.34 5.42
CA ARG A 61 -5.85 13.34 4.43
C ARG A 61 -5.91 14.74 5.01
N GLU A 62 -6.92 15.05 5.81
CA GLU A 62 -7.01 16.35 6.50
C GLU A 62 -5.92 16.51 7.57
N MET A 63 -5.63 15.44 8.31
CA MET A 63 -4.60 15.45 9.36
C MET A 63 -3.18 15.47 8.80
N TYR A 64 -2.95 14.84 7.65
CA TYR A 64 -1.63 14.67 7.04
C TYR A 64 -1.61 15.00 5.53
N PRO A 65 -1.96 16.22 5.11
CA PRO A 65 -2.19 16.57 3.71
C PRO A 65 -0.94 16.43 2.82
N GLU A 66 0.26 16.60 3.39
CA GLU A 66 1.53 16.50 2.68
C GLU A 66 2.01 15.04 2.50
N SER A 67 1.39 14.08 3.20
CA SER A 67 1.89 12.70 3.27
C SER A 67 0.83 11.64 2.92
N ILE A 68 -0.45 11.97 3.04
CA ILE A 68 -1.56 11.09 2.69
C ILE A 68 -2.34 11.74 1.57
N LEU A 69 -2.24 11.12 0.39
CA LEU A 69 -2.84 11.61 -0.85
C LEU A 69 -3.98 10.68 -1.31
N PRO A 70 -4.82 11.11 -2.26
CA PRO A 70 -5.69 10.21 -3.01
C PRO A 70 -4.90 9.09 -3.67
N GLY A 71 -5.46 7.87 -3.70
CA GLY A 71 -4.78 6.70 -4.23
C GLY A 71 -4.52 6.83 -5.73
N TYR A 72 -3.26 6.73 -6.16
CA TYR A 72 -2.91 6.81 -7.57
C TYR A 72 -3.41 5.56 -8.33
N HIS A 73 -4.20 5.77 -9.39
CA HIS A 73 -4.82 4.70 -10.21
C HIS A 73 -5.71 3.72 -9.40
N MET A 74 -6.20 4.16 -8.24
CA MET A 74 -7.10 3.40 -7.37
C MET A 74 -8.38 4.22 -7.13
N ASN A 75 -9.50 3.54 -6.86
CA ASN A 75 -10.73 4.18 -6.38
C ASN A 75 -10.68 4.40 -4.86
#